data_AF-X5R1V7-F1
#
_entry.id   AF-X5R1V7-F1
#
_cell.length_a   1.000
_cell.length_b   1.000
_cell.length_c   1.000
_cell.angle_alpha   90.00
_cell.angle_beta   90.00
_cell.angle_gamma   90.00
#
_symmetry.space_group_name_H-M   'P 1'
#
loop_
_entity.id
_entity.type
_entity.pdbx_description
1 polymer ?
#
loop_
_entity_poly.entity_id
_entity_poly.type
_entity_poly.pdbx_seq_one_letter_code
_entity_poly.pdbx_strand_id
1 'polypeptide(L)' 'MKKAYYPTALAGKTVAGVPNPGEGIPIALTEAQAEHALRQGYLTEEAPAKSDDAAKKAKKA' A
#
# COMPACT_ATOMS: atom_id res chain seq x y z
N MET A 1 -7.67 13.49 11.11
CA MET A 1 -6.30 12.98 11.37
C MET A 1 -5.93 11.98 10.28
N LYS A 2 -4.65 11.80 9.97
CA LYS A 2 -4.20 10.77 9.01
C LYS A 2 -3.85 9.48 9.75
N LYS A 3 -4.17 8.33 9.16
CA LYS A 3 -3.82 6.98 9.63
C LYS A 3 -2.93 6.30 8.58
N ALA A 4 -2.17 5.30 9.02
CA ALA A 4 -1.38 4.47 8.11
C ALA A 4 -2.27 3.38 7.52
N TYR A 5 -2.21 3.22 6.20
CA TYR A 5 -2.87 2.14 5.47
C TYR A 5 -1.86 1.46 4.55
N TYR A 6 -2.07 0.17 4.30
CA TYR A 6 -1.17 -0.66 3.51
C TYR A 6 -1.89 -1.15 2.25
N PRO A 7 -1.35 -0.88 1.05
CA PRO A 7 -1.86 -1.46 -0.18
C PRO A 7 -1.72 -2.97 -0.18
N THR A 8 -2.78 -3.64 -0.63
CA THR A 8 -2.80 -5.10 -0.81
C THR A 8 -2.37 -5.47 -2.23
N ALA A 9 -2.12 -6.76 -2.48
CA ALA A 9 -1.89 -7.29 -3.82
C ALA A 9 -3.04 -7.00 -4.82
N LEU A 10 -4.25 -6.71 -4.32
CA LEU A 10 -5.40 -6.34 -5.14
C LEU A 10 -5.30 -4.91 -5.69
N ALA A 11 -4.55 -4.03 -5.01
CA ALA A 11 -4.35 -2.64 -5.40
C ALA A 11 -3.40 -2.52 -6.60
N GLY A 12 -3.85 -2.95 -7.79
CA GLY A 12 -3.06 -2.91 -9.01
C GLY A 12 -2.02 -4.02 -9.06
N LYS A 13 -2.48 -5.28 -9.22
CA LYS A 13 -1.68 -6.51 -9.34
C LYS A 13 -0.35 -6.33 -10.09
N THR A 14 -0.37 -5.54 -11.17
CA THR A 14 0.83 -5.09 -11.89
C THR A 14 0.74 -3.60 -12.20
N VAL A 15 1.80 -2.84 -11.91
CA VAL A 15 1.97 -1.43 -12.29
C VAL A 15 3.14 -1.36 -13.27
N ALA A 16 2.92 -0.84 -14.48
CA ALA A 16 3.95 -0.77 -15.53
C ALA A 16 4.66 -2.11 -15.82
N GLY A 17 3.93 -3.23 -15.73
CA GLY A 17 4.46 -4.57 -16.01
C GLY A 17 5.25 -5.22 -14.87
N VAL A 18 5.40 -4.55 -13.72
CA VAL A 18 6.00 -5.11 -12.50
C VAL A 18 4.95 -5.35 -11.42
N PRO A 19 5.12 -6.32 -10.50
CA PRO A 19 4.23 -6.50 -9.35
C PRO A 19 4.07 -5.20 -8.58
N ASN A 20 2.90 -4.99 -7.96
CA ASN A 20 2.56 -3.76 -7.24
C ASN A 20 3.71 -3.31 -6.32
N PRO A 21 4.47 -2.27 -6.69
CA PRO A 21 5.63 -1.85 -5.90
C PRO A 21 5.20 -1.18 -4.59
N GLY A 22 3.92 -0.79 -4.47
CA GLY A 22 3.35 -0.19 -3.27
C GLY A 22 2.77 -1.20 -2.29
N GLU A 23 2.72 -2.50 -2.62
CA GLU A 23 2.17 -3.52 -1.74
C GLU A 23 2.91 -3.53 -0.39
N GLY A 24 2.16 -3.40 0.69
CA GLY A 24 2.69 -3.37 2.05
C GLY A 24 3.53 -2.14 2.43
N ILE A 25 3.64 -1.13 1.57
CA ILE A 25 4.23 0.16 1.94
C ILE A 25 3.17 1.01 2.66
N PRO A 26 3.45 1.55 3.87
CA PRO A 26 2.50 2.40 4.56
C PRO A 26 2.26 3.73 3.82
N ILE A 27 0.99 4.07 3.61
CA ILE A 27 0.55 5.35 3.05
C ILE A 27 -0.27 6.08 4.10
N ALA A 28 0.05 7.35 4.34
CA ALA A 28 -0.67 8.19 5.30
C ALA A 28 -1.88 8.86 4.63
N LEU A 29 -3.09 8.38 4.92
CA LEU A 29 -4.35 8.89 4.36
C LEU A 29 -5.31 9.33 5.46
N THR A 30 -6.22 10.24 5.14
CA THR A 30 -7.41 10.45 5.98
C THR A 30 -8.40 9.30 5.80
N GLU A 31 -9.31 9.10 6.74
CA GLU A 31 -10.38 8.09 6.60
C GLU A 31 -11.19 8.30 5.32
N ALA A 32 -11.57 9.55 5.00
CA ALA A 32 -12.31 9.87 3.79
C ALA A 32 -11.53 9.52 2.50
N GLN A 33 -10.19 9.62 2.52
CA GLN A 33 -9.35 9.23 1.38
C GLN A 33 -9.23 7.70 1.25
N ALA A 34 -9.23 6.98 2.37
CA ALA A 34 -9.06 5.53 2.41
C ALA A 34 -10.37 4.76 2.22
N GLU A 35 -11.53 5.35 2.52
CA GLU A 35 -12.83 4.68 2.62
C GLU A 35 -13.16 3.82 1.40
N HIS A 36 -13.04 4.38 0.19
CA HIS A 36 -13.36 3.67 -1.04
C HIS A 36 -12.41 2.49 -1.29
N ALA A 37 -11.11 2.70 -1.07
CA ALA A 37 -10.10 1.67 -1.30
C ALA A 37 -10.15 0.56 -0.23
N LEU A 38 -10.50 0.89 1.03
CA LEU A 38 -10.79 -0.07 2.08
C LEU A 38 -12.00 -0.93 1.72
N ARG A 39 -13.10 -0.31 1.26
CA ARG A 39 -14.32 -1.03 0.83
C ARG A 39 -14.04 -2.00 -0.32
N GLN A 40 -13.09 -1.68 -1.19
CA GLN A 40 -12.67 -2.53 -2.32
C GLN A 40 -11.59 -3.56 -1.94
N GLY A 41 -11.09 -3.56 -0.70
CA GLY A 41 -10.02 -4.47 -0.25
C GLY A 41 -8.63 -4.12 -0.83
N TYR A 42 -8.46 -2.92 -1.38
CA TYR A 42 -7.19 -2.43 -1.92
C TYR A 42 -6.28 -1.87 -0.83
N LEU A 43 -6.84 -1.48 0.31
CA LEU A 43 -6.10 -1.07 1.49
C LEU A 43 -6.48 -1.94 2.67
N THR A 44 -5.55 -2.07 3.62
CA THR A 44 -5.80 -2.61 4.96
C THR A 44 -5.18 -1.69 6.01
N GLU A 45 -5.74 -1.69 7.22
CA GLU A 45 -5.16 -1.03 8.40
C GLU A 45 -4.03 -1.86 9.04
N GLU A 46 -3.96 -3.16 8.72
CA GLU A 46 -2.96 -4.07 9.28
C GLU A 46 -1.67 -4.06 8.46
N ALA A 47 -0.54 -3.95 9.16
CA ALA A 47 0.77 -4.11 8.54
C ALA A 47 0.92 -5.56 8.05
N PRO A 48 1.25 -5.80 6.77
CA PRO A 48 1.48 -7.15 6.29
C PRO A 48 2.68 -7.78 6.98
N ALA A 49 2.65 -9.10 7.15
CA ALA A 49 3.75 -9.87 7.70
C ALA A 49 4.98 -9.74 6.77
N LYS A 50 5.86 -8.79 7.09
CA LYS A 50 7.19 -8.52 6.52
C LYS A 50 7.41 -9.05 5.08
N SER A 51 7.10 -8.22 4.10
CA SER A 51 7.81 -8.26 2.83
C SER A 51 8.89 -7.17 2.87
N ASP A 52 10.09 -7.56 3.30
CA ASP A 52 11.27 -6.71 3.57
C ASP A 52 11.86 -6.01 2.31
N ASP A 53 11.20 -6.09 1.14
CA ASP A 53 11.81 -5.72 -0.14
C ASP A 53 11.57 -4.25 -0.57
N ALA A 54 10.52 -3.60 -0.05
CA ALA A 54 10.10 -2.29 -0.54
C ALA A 54 10.86 -1.09 0.07
N ALA A 55 11.40 -1.23 1.28
CA ALA A 55 12.10 -0.14 1.97
C ALA A 55 13.46 0.22 1.35
N LYS A 56 14.00 -0.62 0.46
CA LYS A 56 15.35 -0.44 -0.12
C LYS A 56 15.38 0.37 -1.42
N LYS A 57 14.25 0.62 -2.08
CA LYS A 57 14.21 1.37 -3.36
C LYS A 57 13.85 2.86 -3.25
N ALA A 58 13.36 3.34 -2.11
CA ALA A 58 13.04 4.76 -1.93
C ALA A 58 14.26 5.67 -1.68
N LYS A 59 15.48 5.12 -1.56
CA LYS A 59 16.72 5.89 -1.26
C LYS A 59 17.72 5.95 -2.42
N LYS A 60 17.32 5.61 -3.65
CA LYS A 60 18.20 5.73 -4.82
C LYS A 60 17.42 6.20 -6.05
N ALA A 61 16.97 7.44 -6.01
CA ALA A 61 16.69 8.27 -7.18
C ALA A 61 17.17 9.68 -6.84
#